data_AF-X6P8N4-F1
#
_entry.id   AF-X6P8N4-F1
#
_cell.length_a   1.000
_cell.length_b   1.000
_cell.length_c   1.000
_cell.angle_alpha   90.00
_cell.angle_beta   90.00
_cell.angle_gamma   90.00
#
_symmetry.space_group_name_H-M   'P 1'
#
loop_
_entity.id
_entity.type
_entity.pdbx_description
1 polymer ?
#
loop_
_entity_poly.entity_id
_entity_poly.type
_entity_poly.pdbx_seq_one_letter_code
_entity_poly.pdbx_strand_id
1 'polypeptide(L)'
;MRVSQEKTKKVTMKVKSNLFLKEETQIIIHHWIRTLNIKLGWIKDFDKLVVNYISTVLFETFRSSSKLINEFAIHTDIVWRIDYSTFDDYQFICSGSEDNTVRVWDVDNNKKIQSFNEHSSGVYCVKFSSYHYHNHRQN
;
A
#
# COMPACT_ATOMS: atom_id res chain seq x y z
N MET A 1 17.97 -58.46 0.44
CA MET A 1 16.48 -58.55 0.46
C MET A 1 15.83 -57.93 1.71
N ARG A 2 16.37 -58.10 2.93
CA ARG A 2 15.81 -57.50 4.19
C ARG A 2 15.70 -55.96 4.20
N VAL A 3 16.71 -55.24 3.70
CA VAL A 3 16.75 -53.76 3.70
C VAL A 3 15.60 -53.15 2.88
N SER A 4 15.12 -53.85 1.84
CA SER A 4 14.01 -53.37 1.01
C SER A 4 12.64 -53.52 1.69
N GLN A 5 12.46 -54.52 2.54
CA GLN A 5 11.20 -54.74 3.27
C GLN A 5 11.04 -53.81 4.48
N GLU A 6 12.15 -53.28 5.02
CA GLU A 6 12.14 -52.39 6.18
C GLU A 6 11.84 -50.93 5.80
N LYS A 7 12.29 -50.52 4.60
CA LYS A 7 11.91 -49.22 4.01
C LYS A 7 10.41 -49.15 3.69
N THR A 8 9.81 -50.22 3.17
CA THR A 8 8.37 -50.24 2.83
C THR A 8 7.46 -50.24 4.08
N LYS A 9 7.87 -50.89 5.17
CA LYS A 9 7.18 -50.81 6.47
C LYS A 9 7.21 -49.41 7.10
N LYS A 10 8.34 -48.69 7.02
CA LYS A 10 8.44 -47.32 7.55
C LYS A 10 7.55 -46.33 6.78
N VAL A 11 7.47 -46.44 5.46
CA VAL A 11 6.62 -45.56 4.62
C VAL A 11 5.15 -45.79 4.92
N THR A 12 4.71 -47.04 5.02
CA THR A 12 3.30 -47.38 5.30
C THR A 12 2.84 -46.93 6.68
N MET A 13 3.70 -47.02 7.71
CA MET A 13 3.42 -46.48 9.04
C MET A 13 3.28 -44.95 9.05
N LYS A 14 4.15 -44.24 8.31
CA LYS A 14 4.11 -42.77 8.20
C LYS A 14 2.88 -42.26 7.43
N VAL A 15 2.44 -42.99 6.40
CA VAL A 15 1.21 -42.66 5.67
C VAL A 15 -0.02 -42.87 6.56
N LYS A 16 -0.08 -43.97 7.31
CA LYS A 16 -1.18 -44.23 8.27
C LYS A 16 -1.24 -43.18 9.38
N SER A 17 -0.10 -42.77 9.95
CA SER A 17 -0.08 -41.73 10.99
C SER A 17 -0.56 -40.38 10.46
N ASN A 18 -0.17 -40.01 9.23
CA ASN A 18 -0.63 -38.76 8.61
C ASN A 18 -2.13 -38.79 8.31
N LEU A 19 -2.68 -39.95 7.91
CA LEU A 19 -4.11 -40.11 7.66
C LEU A 19 -4.92 -39.95 8.96
N PHE A 20 -4.46 -40.61 10.03
CA PHE A 20 -5.08 -40.51 11.35
C PHE A 20 -5.06 -39.07 11.90
N LEU A 21 -3.94 -38.37 11.77
CA LEU A 21 -3.82 -36.97 12.19
C LEU A 21 -4.80 -36.06 11.42
N LYS A 22 -5.08 -36.40 10.16
CA LYS A 22 -6.02 -35.67 9.31
C LYS A 22 -7.47 -35.91 9.72
N GLU A 23 -7.80 -37.13 10.14
CA GLU A 23 -9.12 -37.47 10.67
C GLU A 23 -9.39 -36.80 12.02
N GLU A 24 -8.40 -36.81 12.93
CA GLU A 24 -8.52 -36.13 14.24
C GLU A 24 -8.68 -34.62 14.10
N THR A 25 -7.87 -33.98 13.24
CA THR A 25 -8.00 -32.54 12.98
C THR A 25 -9.36 -32.19 12.38
N GLN A 26 -9.91 -33.04 11.51
CA GLN A 26 -11.23 -32.85 10.94
C GLN A 26 -12.35 -32.98 11.98
N ILE A 27 -12.25 -33.94 12.90
CA ILE A 27 -13.18 -34.09 14.04
C ILE A 27 -13.15 -32.85 14.94
N ILE A 28 -11.94 -32.34 15.26
CA ILE A 28 -11.76 -31.15 16.09
C ILE A 28 -12.41 -29.94 15.40
N ILE A 29 -12.11 -29.68 14.13
CA ILE A 29 -12.70 -28.56 13.37
C ILE A 29 -14.22 -28.67 13.33
N HIS A 30 -14.76 -29.86 13.07
CA HIS A 30 -16.21 -30.07 13.00
C HIS A 30 -16.89 -29.89 14.37
N HIS A 31 -16.22 -30.27 15.46
CA HIS A 31 -16.66 -30.00 16.82
C HIS A 31 -16.70 -28.48 17.08
N TRP A 32 -15.64 -27.75 16.77
CA TRP A 32 -15.60 -26.29 16.94
C TRP A 32 -16.65 -25.55 16.12
N ILE A 33 -16.88 -25.95 14.86
CA ILE A 33 -17.93 -25.37 14.01
C ILE A 33 -19.31 -25.57 14.65
N ARG A 34 -19.58 -26.77 15.18
CA ARG A 34 -20.86 -27.09 15.83
C ARG A 34 -21.05 -26.34 17.16
N THR A 35 -20.00 -26.26 17.98
CA THR A 35 -20.05 -25.65 19.32
C THR A 35 -20.07 -24.12 19.26
N LEU A 36 -19.32 -23.51 18.34
CA LEU A 36 -19.19 -22.05 18.21
C LEU A 36 -20.15 -21.45 17.18
N ASN A 37 -20.98 -22.26 16.50
CA ASN A 37 -21.93 -21.82 15.47
C ASN A 37 -21.29 -20.90 14.40
N ILE A 38 -20.06 -21.23 14.00
CA ILE A 38 -19.29 -20.42 13.05
C ILE A 38 -19.92 -20.59 11.66
N LYS A 39 -20.41 -19.48 11.07
CA LYS A 39 -20.97 -19.49 9.71
C LYS A 39 -19.90 -19.89 8.68
N LEU A 40 -20.26 -20.79 7.76
CA LEU A 40 -19.43 -21.11 6.60
C LEU A 40 -19.21 -19.83 5.77
N GLY A 41 -17.97 -19.35 5.70
CA GLY A 41 -17.61 -18.04 5.12
C GLY A 41 -16.99 -17.05 6.12
N TRP A 42 -17.17 -17.28 7.42
CA TRP A 42 -16.61 -16.46 8.50
C TRP A 42 -15.08 -16.30 8.41
N ILE A 43 -14.38 -17.33 7.93
CA ILE A 43 -12.91 -17.27 7.77
C ILE A 43 -12.52 -16.19 6.73
N LYS A 44 -13.25 -16.08 5.61
CA LYS A 44 -12.97 -15.03 4.61
C LYS A 44 -13.28 -13.63 5.15
N ASP A 45 -14.37 -13.51 5.89
CA ASP A 45 -14.73 -12.24 6.54
C ASP A 45 -13.74 -11.86 7.64
N PHE A 46 -13.22 -12.86 8.37
CA PHE A 46 -12.16 -12.71 9.35
C PHE A 46 -10.83 -12.31 8.69
N ASP A 47 -10.42 -12.96 7.61
CA ASP A 47 -9.25 -12.60 6.83
C ASP A 47 -9.34 -11.14 6.34
N LYS A 48 -10.53 -10.74 5.86
CA LYS A 48 -10.79 -9.35 5.45
C LYS A 48 -10.70 -8.37 6.63
N LEU A 49 -11.19 -8.75 7.80
CA LEU A 49 -11.11 -7.94 9.02
C LEU A 49 -9.65 -7.79 9.50
N VAL A 50 -8.86 -8.87 9.43
CA VAL A 50 -7.43 -8.87 9.75
C VAL A 50 -6.66 -7.98 8.78
N VAL A 51 -6.91 -8.09 7.47
CA VAL A 51 -6.26 -7.23 6.45
C VAL A 51 -6.63 -5.77 6.65
N ASN A 52 -7.91 -5.45 6.89
CA ASN A 52 -8.33 -4.08 7.16
C ASN A 52 -7.66 -3.54 8.43
N TYR A 53 -7.64 -4.32 9.51
CA TYR A 53 -7.01 -3.92 10.76
C TYR A 53 -5.50 -3.66 10.56
N ILE A 54 -4.78 -4.58 9.92
CA ILE A 54 -3.36 -4.39 9.59
C ILE A 54 -3.17 -3.18 8.69
N SER A 55 -4.02 -2.98 7.67
CA SER A 55 -3.94 -1.83 6.76
C SER A 55 -4.14 -0.52 7.52
N THR A 56 -5.13 -0.44 8.40
CA THR A 56 -5.40 0.75 9.22
C THR A 56 -4.26 1.01 10.19
N VAL A 57 -3.80 -0.02 10.92
CA VAL A 57 -2.71 0.11 11.89
C VAL A 57 -1.39 0.46 11.20
N LEU A 58 -1.08 -0.18 10.07
CA LEU A 58 0.12 0.11 9.28
C LEU A 58 0.06 1.54 8.72
N PHE A 59 -1.08 1.98 8.21
CA PHE A 59 -1.27 3.34 7.73
C PHE A 59 -1.11 4.36 8.85
N GLU A 60 -1.73 4.15 10.01
CA GLU A 60 -1.61 5.08 11.15
C GLU A 60 -0.19 5.10 11.73
N THR A 61 0.47 3.94 11.79
CA THR A 61 1.87 3.85 12.24
C THR A 61 2.80 4.56 11.24
N PHE A 62 2.62 4.31 9.94
CA PHE A 62 3.37 4.99 8.88
C PHE A 62 3.14 6.50 8.92
N ARG A 63 1.88 6.95 8.98
CA ARG A 63 1.50 8.37 9.09
C ARG A 63 2.08 9.03 10.33
N SER A 64 2.00 8.40 11.49
CA SER A 64 2.54 8.93 12.75
C SER A 64 4.07 8.98 12.75
N SER A 65 4.72 8.01 12.09
CA SER A 65 6.17 7.98 11.90
C SER A 65 6.65 8.85 10.74
N SER A 66 5.73 9.34 9.90
CA SER A 66 6.08 10.13 8.74
C SER A 66 6.68 11.44 9.23
N LYS A 67 7.99 11.53 9.11
CA LYS A 67 8.72 12.76 9.35
C LYS A 67 8.24 13.75 8.29
N LEU A 68 7.81 14.93 8.72
CA LEU A 68 7.55 16.05 7.83
C LEU A 68 8.84 16.26 7.01
N ILE A 69 8.81 15.82 5.74
CA ILE A 69 10.05 15.69 4.96
C ILE A 69 10.56 17.09 4.66
N ASN A 70 9.66 17.98 4.20
CA ASN A 70 10.00 19.32 3.76
C ASN A 70 8.95 20.35 4.18
N GLU A 71 9.39 21.43 4.79
CA GLU A 71 8.65 22.67 4.90
C GLU A 71 8.86 23.43 3.59
N PHE A 72 8.05 23.15 2.57
CA PHE A 72 8.03 23.92 1.31
C PHE A 72 7.44 25.33 1.55
N ALA A 73 7.92 26.06 2.56
CA ALA A 73 7.41 27.36 2.95
C ALA A 73 8.31 28.46 2.39
N ILE A 74 7.94 29.01 1.24
CA ILE A 74 8.31 30.40 0.89
C ILE A 74 7.11 31.13 0.25
N HIS A 75 5.89 30.57 0.21
CA HIS A 75 4.73 31.39 -0.18
C HIS A 75 4.45 32.38 0.95
N THR A 76 4.35 33.67 0.61
CA THR A 76 4.17 34.74 1.62
C THR A 76 2.71 34.90 2.03
N ASP A 77 1.81 34.13 1.40
CA ASP A 77 0.36 34.19 1.62
C ASP A 77 -0.27 32.80 1.41
N ILE A 78 -1.59 32.71 1.56
CA ILE A 78 -2.39 31.49 1.49
C ILE A 78 -2.13 30.75 0.17
N VAL A 79 -1.95 29.44 0.25
CA VAL A 79 -1.87 28.55 -0.92
C VAL A 79 -3.28 28.07 -1.25
N TRP A 80 -3.79 28.44 -2.43
CA TRP A 80 -5.13 28.07 -2.86
C TRP A 80 -5.17 26.69 -3.52
N ARG A 81 -4.10 26.32 -4.23
CA ARG A 81 -4.06 25.08 -4.99
C ARG A 81 -2.70 24.43 -4.99
N ILE A 82 -2.69 23.11 -4.91
CA ILE A 82 -1.53 22.26 -5.11
C ILE A 82 -1.90 21.18 -6.13
N ASP A 83 -0.97 20.83 -7.01
CA ASP A 83 -1.05 19.70 -7.92
C ASP A 83 0.29 18.96 -7.94
N TYR A 84 0.26 17.67 -8.24
CA TYR A 84 1.47 16.84 -8.35
C TYR A 84 1.51 16.15 -9.71
N SER A 85 2.72 15.87 -10.19
CA SER A 85 2.95 15.12 -11.41
C SER A 85 4.21 14.29 -11.29
N THR A 86 4.22 13.14 -11.94
CA THR A 86 5.39 12.25 -12.03
C THR A 86 5.82 12.18 -13.48
N PHE A 87 7.08 12.50 -13.77
CA PHE A 87 7.64 12.45 -15.12
C PHE A 87 8.98 11.74 -15.08
N ASP A 88 9.09 10.62 -15.80
CA ASP A 88 10.33 9.85 -15.96
C ASP A 88 11.04 9.56 -14.62
N ASP A 89 10.29 8.97 -13.67
CA ASP A 89 10.69 8.69 -12.28
C ASP A 89 10.94 9.91 -11.36
N TYR A 90 10.85 11.14 -11.88
CA TYR A 90 10.93 12.36 -11.08
C TYR A 90 9.57 12.81 -10.56
N GLN A 91 9.53 13.25 -9.30
CA GLN A 91 8.33 13.76 -8.66
C GLN A 91 8.32 15.30 -8.59
N PHE A 92 7.29 15.90 -9.18
CA PHE A 92 7.09 17.34 -9.21
C PHE A 92 5.82 17.75 -8.48
N ILE A 93 5.92 18.83 -7.71
CA ILE A 93 4.78 19.49 -7.07
C ILE A 93 4.72 20.93 -7.57
N CYS A 94 3.51 21.40 -7.88
CA CYS A 94 3.26 22.81 -8.12
C CYS A 94 2.25 23.38 -7.13
N SER A 95 2.42 24.64 -6.76
CA SER A 95 1.56 25.36 -5.82
C SER A 95 1.25 26.75 -6.34
N GLY A 96 -0.01 27.18 -6.21
CA GLY A 96 -0.48 28.53 -6.51
C GLY A 96 -0.99 29.23 -5.25
N SER A 97 -0.63 30.49 -5.07
CA SER A 97 -0.88 31.26 -3.85
C SER A 97 -1.47 32.64 -4.14
N GLU A 98 -2.08 33.23 -3.09
CA GLU A 98 -2.50 34.64 -3.05
C GLU A 98 -1.30 35.60 -3.17
N ASP A 99 -0.06 35.13 -2.99
CA ASP A 99 1.16 35.91 -3.24
C ASP A 99 1.42 36.21 -4.73
N ASN A 100 0.44 35.94 -5.60
CA ASN A 100 0.50 36.05 -7.05
C ASN A 100 1.57 35.18 -7.71
N THR A 101 2.09 34.16 -6.99
CA THR A 101 3.12 33.27 -7.52
C THR A 101 2.63 31.83 -7.70
N VAL A 102 3.15 31.20 -8.75
CA VAL A 102 3.15 29.75 -8.91
C VAL A 102 4.55 29.24 -8.68
N ARG A 103 4.71 28.17 -7.90
CA ARG A 103 6.02 27.58 -7.60
C ARG A 103 6.02 26.11 -7.96
N VAL A 104 7.14 25.65 -8.48
CA VAL A 104 7.35 24.25 -8.86
C VAL A 104 8.55 23.72 -8.10
N TRP A 105 8.38 22.53 -7.53
CA TRP A 105 9.32 21.87 -6.64
C TRP A 105 9.65 20.47 -7.15
N ASP A 106 10.92 20.11 -7.05
CA ASP A 106 11.42 18.74 -7.17
C ASP A 106 11.36 18.09 -5.78
N VAL A 107 10.56 17.04 -5.64
CA VAL A 107 10.38 16.33 -4.37
C VAL A 107 11.61 15.50 -4.01
N ASP A 108 12.25 14.89 -5.00
CA ASP A 108 13.37 13.96 -4.80
C ASP A 108 14.62 14.73 -4.37
N ASN A 109 14.86 15.89 -4.98
CA ASN A 109 15.98 16.77 -4.63
C ASN A 109 15.65 17.80 -3.54
N ASN A 110 14.39 17.88 -3.10
CA ASN A 110 13.88 18.89 -2.19
C ASN A 110 14.30 20.33 -2.59
N LYS A 111 14.14 20.66 -3.88
CA LYS A 111 14.59 21.96 -4.41
C LYS A 111 13.47 22.65 -5.16
N LYS A 112 13.40 23.98 -5.00
CA LYS A 112 12.56 24.83 -5.85
C LYS A 112 13.18 24.86 -7.24
N ILE A 113 12.43 24.40 -8.24
CA ILE A 113 12.86 24.42 -9.64
C ILE A 113 12.58 25.80 -10.22
N GLN A 114 11.34 26.29 -10.01
CA GLN A 114 10.89 27.50 -10.67
C GLN A 114 9.88 28.29 -9.82
N SER A 115 9.87 29.59 -10.05
CA SER A 115 8.86 30.53 -9.58
C SER A 115 8.32 31.28 -10.78
N PHE A 116 7.01 31.35 -10.91
CA PHE A 116 6.32 32.20 -11.87
C PHE A 116 5.61 33.30 -11.08
N ASN A 117 5.83 34.55 -11.47
CA ASN A 117 5.37 35.75 -10.79
C ASN A 117 4.73 36.74 -11.79
N GLU A 118 4.15 36.19 -12.85
CA GLU A 118 3.52 36.95 -13.94
C GLU A 118 2.03 37.24 -13.68
N HIS A 119 1.42 36.56 -12.70
CA HIS A 119 0.02 36.82 -12.35
C HIS A 119 -0.11 38.15 -11.61
N SER A 120 -1.11 38.95 -12.00
CA SER A 120 -1.41 40.25 -11.36
C SER A 120 -2.32 40.14 -10.13
N SER A 121 -2.83 38.93 -9.83
CA SER A 121 -3.76 38.61 -8.75
C SER A 121 -3.57 37.15 -8.31
N GLY A 122 -4.19 36.77 -7.20
CA GLY A 122 -4.00 35.48 -6.54
C GLY A 122 -4.23 34.30 -7.48
N VAL A 123 -3.39 33.28 -7.36
CA VAL A 123 -3.46 32.10 -8.22
C VAL A 123 -4.36 31.05 -7.59
N TYR A 124 -5.63 31.04 -7.99
CA TYR A 124 -6.65 30.14 -7.44
C TYR A 124 -6.58 28.70 -7.99
N CYS A 125 -5.95 28.49 -9.14
CA CYS A 125 -5.86 27.16 -9.77
C CYS A 125 -4.53 26.95 -10.48
N VAL A 126 -3.91 25.80 -10.22
CA VAL A 126 -2.72 25.32 -10.91
C VAL A 126 -2.96 23.85 -11.24
N LYS A 127 -2.59 23.44 -12.46
CA LYS A 127 -2.70 22.07 -12.94
C LYS A 127 -1.54 21.69 -13.83
N PHE A 128 -0.98 20.51 -13.59
CA PHE A 128 -0.08 19.90 -14.55
C PHE A 128 -0.87 19.35 -15.75
N SER A 129 -0.25 19.49 -16.92
CA SER A 129 -0.77 18.90 -18.15
C SER A 129 -0.62 17.38 -18.11
N SER A 130 -1.65 16.65 -18.55
CA SER A 130 -1.66 15.17 -18.53
C SER A 130 -0.88 14.51 -19.69
N TYR A 131 -0.24 15.30 -20.56
CA TYR A 131 0.23 14.87 -21.89
C TYR A 131 1.43 13.89 -21.93
N HIS A 132 1.98 13.44 -20.79
CA HIS A 132 3.16 12.54 -20.79
C HIS A 132 2.90 11.10 -20.34
N TYR A 133 1.65 10.69 -20.12
CA TYR A 133 1.34 9.31 -19.71
C TYR A 133 1.49 8.24 -20.82
N HIS A 134 1.68 8.61 -22.10
CA HIS A 134 1.44 7.67 -23.20
C HIS A 134 2.66 7.14 -23.99
N ASN A 135 3.89 7.55 -23.72
CA ASN A 135 5.02 7.14 -24.58
C ASN A 135 5.93 6.00 -24.06
N HIS A 136 5.68 5.42 -22.89
CA HIS A 136 6.52 4.32 -22.35
C HIS A 136 5.81 2.97 -22.19
N ARG A 137 4.80 2.69 -23.04
CA ARG A 137 4.23 1.33 -23.18
C ARG A 137 4.36 0.71 -24.58
N GLN A 138 5.12 1.35 -25.47
CA GLN A 138 5.48 0.77 -26.76
C GLN A 138 6.98 0.94 -26.96
N ASN A 139 7.75 -0.05 -26.51
CA ASN A 139 8.96 -0.58 -27.14
C ASN A 139 9.38 -1.85 -26.41
#